data_AF-A0A1V4XUD5-F1
#
_entry.id   AF-A0A1V4XUD5-F1
#
_cell.length_a   1.000
_cell.length_b   1.000
_cell.length_c   1.000
_cell.angle_alpha   90.00
_cell.angle_beta   90.00
_cell.angle_gamma   90.00
#
_symmetry.space_group_name_H-M   'P 1'
#
loop_
_entity.id
_entity.type
_entity.pdbx_description
1 polymer ?
#
loop_
_entity_poly.entity_id
_entity_poly.type
_entity_poly.pdbx_seq_one_letter_code
_entity_poly.pdbx_strand_id
1 'polypeptide(L)'
;MRHFTIMPVLMALIGVLSAAAIASGEIYQYEDDMGTVHFVEDPAKIPKKYLKKQRVREESISGPEGAVTRVSIVGNRVLVPVTLAYRGNEVKANFVLDTGASTCTISPSLAARLNIRPAEVRRGVARGVGGGVYHVGQTQLDYVAVGPNRKYDVDATIIESTQADGLLGMNFLRELRYHIDFQNSSIKWGD
;
A
#
# COMPACT_ATOMS: atom_id res chain seq x y z
N MET A 1 -43.40 -13.04 68.47
CA MET A 1 -44.32 -13.54 67.42
C MET A 1 -43.65 -13.28 66.08
N ARG A 2 -43.03 -14.31 65.46
CA ARG A 2 -43.52 -15.02 64.24
C ARG A 2 -43.88 -14.02 63.11
N HIS A 3 -43.26 -14.03 61.92
CA HIS A 3 -43.13 -15.13 60.97
C HIS A 3 -42.03 -14.90 59.91
N PHE A 4 -41.41 -16.00 59.45
CA PHE A 4 -40.67 -16.13 58.19
C PHE A 4 -41.66 -16.34 57.03
N THR A 5 -41.47 -15.68 55.88
CA THR A 5 -42.03 -16.16 54.60
C THR A 5 -41.23 -15.66 53.37
N ILE A 6 -40.55 -16.61 52.72
CA ILE A 6 -40.45 -16.92 51.27
C ILE A 6 -40.39 -15.76 50.25
N MET A 7 -39.30 -15.72 49.49
CA MET A 7 -39.07 -14.93 48.29
C MET A 7 -39.69 -15.59 47.04
N PRO A 8 -40.26 -14.83 46.09
CA PRO A 8 -40.30 -15.23 44.70
C PRO A 8 -39.37 -14.35 43.85
N VAL A 9 -38.63 -15.05 42.98
CA VAL A 9 -37.81 -14.58 41.88
C VAL A 9 -38.64 -13.70 40.94
N LEU A 10 -38.10 -12.54 40.53
CA LEU A 10 -38.46 -11.92 39.25
C LEU A 10 -37.19 -11.47 38.52
N MET A 11 -36.94 -12.15 37.41
CA MET A 11 -35.97 -11.81 36.38
C MET A 11 -36.14 -10.37 35.90
N ALA A 12 -35.05 -9.61 35.87
CA ALA A 12 -34.84 -8.57 34.87
C ALA A 12 -33.40 -8.68 34.36
N LEU A 13 -33.29 -9.31 33.20
CA LEU A 13 -32.10 -9.43 32.37
C LEU A 13 -31.67 -8.01 31.94
N ILE A 14 -30.59 -7.47 32.50
CA ILE A 14 -29.94 -6.27 31.95
C ILE A 14 -28.57 -6.68 31.43
N GLY A 15 -28.42 -6.48 30.12
CA GLY A 15 -27.40 -7.07 29.28
C GLY A 15 -25.97 -6.74 29.70
N VAL A 16 -25.15 -7.79 29.69
CA VAL A 16 -23.71 -7.71 29.55
C VAL A 16 -23.42 -7.04 28.22
N LEU A 17 -23.11 -5.75 28.23
CA LEU A 17 -22.46 -5.10 27.10
C LEU A 17 -20.95 -5.36 27.22
N SER A 18 -20.53 -6.57 26.85
CA SER A 18 -19.12 -6.84 26.59
C SER A 18 -18.72 -6.05 25.34
N ALA A 19 -18.22 -4.83 25.54
CA ALA A 19 -17.40 -4.19 24.54
C ALA A 19 -16.10 -4.98 24.44
N ALA A 20 -16.04 -5.93 23.51
CA ALA A 20 -14.77 -6.48 23.05
C ALA A 20 -14.00 -5.32 22.41
N ALA A 21 -13.02 -4.78 23.13
CA ALA A 21 -12.03 -3.88 22.55
C ALA A 21 -11.30 -4.69 21.47
N ILE A 22 -11.49 -4.32 20.21
CA ILE A 22 -10.65 -4.81 19.12
C ILE A 22 -9.27 -4.22 19.39
N ALA A 23 -8.38 -5.03 19.96
CA ALA A 23 -6.98 -4.68 20.08
C ALA A 23 -6.41 -4.57 18.67
N SER A 24 -6.01 -3.36 18.27
CA SER A 24 -5.13 -3.17 17.12
C SER A 24 -3.81 -3.85 17.47
N GLY A 25 -3.60 -5.04 16.92
CA GLY A 25 -2.37 -5.81 17.12
C GLY A 25 -1.24 -5.19 16.32
N GLU A 26 -0.67 -4.09 16.82
CA GLU A 26 0.61 -3.60 16.32
C GLU A 26 1.69 -4.61 16.72
N ILE A 27 2.33 -5.25 15.74
CA ILE A 27 3.47 -6.14 15.97
C ILE A 27 4.74 -5.30 15.97
N TYR A 28 5.48 -5.34 17.08
CA TYR A 28 6.77 -4.69 17.24
C TYR A 28 7.90 -5.68 16.93
N GLN A 29 9.01 -5.17 16.40
CA GLN A 29 10.19 -6.00 16.11
C GLN A 29 11.45 -5.44 16.76
N TYR A 30 12.35 -6.33 17.17
CA TYR A 30 13.71 -5.98 17.57
C TYR A 30 14.72 -7.03 17.09
N GLU A 31 15.95 -6.61 16.85
CA GLU A 31 17.06 -7.50 16.48
C GLU A 31 17.96 -7.68 17.71
N ASP A 32 18.34 -8.91 18.01
CA ASP A 32 19.26 -9.21 19.11
C ASP A 32 20.74 -9.11 18.71
N ASP A 33 21.63 -9.23 19.69
CA ASP A 33 23.09 -9.14 19.46
C ASP A 33 23.64 -10.25 18.53
N MET A 34 22.85 -11.27 18.21
CA MET A 34 23.17 -12.34 17.27
C MET A 34 22.54 -12.12 15.88
N GLY A 35 21.85 -10.99 15.67
CA GLY A 35 21.16 -10.68 14.41
C GLY A 35 19.81 -11.38 14.25
N THR A 36 19.26 -11.99 15.31
CA THR A 36 17.96 -12.67 15.26
C THR A 36 16.84 -11.65 15.46
N VAL A 37 15.85 -11.65 14.56
CA VAL A 37 14.70 -10.74 14.64
C VAL A 37 13.58 -11.39 15.45
N HIS A 38 13.13 -10.68 16.49
CA HIS A 38 12.04 -11.08 17.37
C HIS A 38 10.82 -10.21 17.12
N PHE A 39 9.65 -10.83 17.00
CA PHE A 39 8.35 -10.14 16.87
C PHE A 39 7.59 -10.24 18.18
N VAL A 40 7.07 -9.12 18.68
CA VAL A 40 6.31 -9.05 19.94
C VAL A 40 5.06 -8.21 19.76
N GLU A 41 3.93 -8.68 20.26
CA GLU A 41 2.64 -7.95 20.20
C GLU A 41 2.54 -6.85 21.26
N ASP A 42 3.44 -6.87 22.25
CA ASP A 42 3.48 -5.91 23.35
C ASP A 42 4.89 -5.29 23.39
N PRO A 43 5.04 -3.97 23.16
CA PRO A 43 6.33 -3.30 23.11
C PRO A 43 7.03 -3.30 24.48
N ALA A 44 6.29 -3.48 25.58
CA ALA A 44 6.88 -3.63 26.90
C ALA A 44 7.71 -4.92 27.04
N LYS A 45 7.53 -5.89 26.14
CA LYS A 45 8.32 -7.14 26.09
C LYS A 45 9.67 -6.97 25.39
N ILE A 46 9.95 -5.82 24.77
CA ILE A 46 11.23 -5.55 24.14
C ILE A 46 12.28 -5.28 25.23
N PRO A 47 13.39 -6.04 25.29
CA PRO A 47 14.47 -5.77 26.24
C PRO A 47 14.99 -4.35 26.11
N LYS A 48 15.20 -3.66 27.24
CA LYS A 48 15.60 -2.23 27.27
C LYS A 48 16.84 -1.89 26.44
N LYS A 49 17.75 -2.86 26.27
CA LYS A 49 18.93 -2.71 25.41
C LYS A 49 18.59 -2.48 23.92
N TYR A 50 17.40 -2.90 23.47
CA TYR A 50 16.92 -2.76 22.10
C TYR A 50 15.85 -1.65 21.95
N LEU A 51 15.44 -0.99 23.03
CA LEU A 51 14.45 0.11 23.00
C LEU A 51 15.00 1.41 22.36
N LYS A 52 16.31 1.51 22.10
CA LYS A 52 16.94 2.70 21.50
C LYS A 52 17.35 2.50 20.05
N LYS A 53 16.37 2.59 19.14
CA LYS A 53 16.54 3.08 17.76
C LYS A 53 15.19 3.42 17.10
N GLN A 54 14.36 4.19 17.78
CA GLN A 54 13.21 4.86 17.17
C GLN A 54 13.34 6.37 17.35
N ARG A 55 14.17 6.99 16.50
CA ARG A 55 13.89 8.31 15.95
C ARG A 55 13.75 8.11 14.45
N VAL A 56 12.58 8.50 13.94
CA VAL A 56 12.27 8.86 12.56
C VAL A 56 13.50 8.80 11.65
N ARG A 57 13.65 7.71 10.88
CA ARG A 57 14.55 7.72 9.74
C ARG A 57 13.78 8.39 8.60
N GLU A 58 13.82 9.72 8.63
CA GLU A 58 13.65 10.51 7.42
C GLU A 58 14.62 10.01 6.35
N GLU A 59 14.12 10.08 5.13
CA GLU A 59 14.68 9.53 3.91
C GLU A 59 16.12 9.98 3.68
N SER A 60 17.04 9.04 3.84
CA SER A 60 18.27 9.01 3.05
C SER A 60 18.67 7.54 2.91
N ILE A 61 18.15 6.92 1.85
CA ILE A 61 18.78 5.73 1.26
C ILE A 61 19.21 6.11 -0.15
N SER A 62 20.22 6.99 -0.20
CA SER A 62 21.32 6.75 -1.13
C SER A 62 22.15 5.61 -0.54
N GLY A 63 22.01 4.40 -1.09
CA GLY A 63 22.79 3.22 -0.68
C GLY A 63 22.70 2.11 -1.74
N PRO A 64 23.80 1.36 -1.95
CA PRO A 64 24.13 0.65 -3.19
C PRO A 64 23.31 -0.63 -3.42
N GLU A 65 23.43 -1.23 -4.61
CA GLU A 65 22.90 -2.53 -5.08
C GLU A 65 21.99 -3.31 -4.10
N GLY A 66 20.72 -3.51 -4.48
CA GLY A 66 19.77 -4.34 -3.74
C GLY A 66 18.80 -3.57 -2.84
N ALA A 67 18.33 -2.39 -3.27
CA ALA A 67 17.26 -1.69 -2.56
C ALA A 67 15.98 -2.55 -2.57
N VAL A 68 15.41 -2.80 -1.38
CA VAL A 68 14.18 -3.58 -1.18
C VAL A 68 13.02 -2.63 -0.92
N THR A 69 11.89 -2.86 -1.58
CA THR A 69 10.63 -2.14 -1.38
C THR A 69 9.57 -3.08 -0.81
N ARG A 70 9.00 -2.74 0.35
CA ARG A 70 7.85 -3.47 0.89
C ARG A 70 6.62 -3.24 0.02
N VAL A 71 5.86 -4.31 -0.20
CA VAL A 71 4.62 -4.32 -0.98
C VAL A 71 3.52 -5.02 -0.21
N SER A 72 2.28 -4.94 -0.69
CA SER A 72 1.18 -5.75 -0.16
C SER A 72 0.76 -6.79 -1.19
N ILE A 73 0.59 -8.04 -0.77
CA ILE A 73 0.15 -9.13 -1.64
C ILE A 73 -1.29 -9.45 -1.27
N VAL A 74 -2.22 -9.22 -2.20
CA VAL A 74 -3.66 -9.43 -1.99
C VAL A 74 -4.19 -10.34 -3.08
N GLY A 75 -4.50 -11.59 -2.72
CA GLY A 75 -4.84 -12.64 -3.67
C GLY A 75 -3.68 -12.87 -4.65
N ASN A 76 -3.92 -12.70 -5.95
CA ASN A 76 -2.92 -12.84 -7.00
C ASN A 76 -2.31 -11.50 -7.46
N ARG A 77 -2.39 -10.45 -6.64
CA ARG A 77 -1.94 -9.10 -6.99
C ARG A 77 -0.84 -8.62 -6.05
N VAL A 78 0.12 -7.91 -6.62
CA VAL A 78 1.18 -7.20 -5.89
C VAL A 78 0.87 -5.71 -5.93
N LEU A 79 0.47 -5.15 -4.80
CA LEU A 79 0.22 -3.73 -4.61
C LEU A 79 1.52 -3.03 -4.21
N VAL A 80 1.93 -2.09 -5.04
CA VAL A 80 3.19 -1.38 -4.96
C VAL A 80 2.92 0.06 -4.52
N PRO A 81 3.54 0.53 -3.42
CA PRO A 81 3.51 1.94 -3.07
C PRO A 81 4.23 2.75 -4.15
N VAL A 82 3.54 3.76 -4.67
CA VAL A 82 4.07 4.65 -5.70
C VAL A 82 3.93 6.10 -5.26
N THR A 83 4.84 6.94 -5.71
CA THR A 83 4.71 8.41 -5.64
C THR A 83 4.63 8.94 -7.05
N LEU A 84 3.61 9.74 -7.35
CA LEU A 84 3.40 10.33 -8.66
C LEU A 84 3.47 11.84 -8.55
N ALA A 85 4.05 12.49 -9.54
CA ALA A 85 3.98 13.94 -9.67
C ALA A 85 3.36 14.38 -10.99
N TYR A 86 2.62 15.48 -10.91
CA TYR A 86 2.02 16.16 -12.04
C TYR A 86 1.93 17.67 -11.77
N ARG A 87 2.64 18.45 -12.59
CA ARG A 87 2.66 19.93 -12.54
C ARG A 87 2.91 20.48 -11.13
N GLY A 88 3.88 19.89 -10.43
CA GLY A 88 4.27 20.29 -9.07
C GLY A 88 3.37 19.77 -7.94
N ASN A 89 2.30 19.02 -8.25
CA ASN A 89 1.55 18.27 -7.24
C ASN A 89 2.12 16.87 -7.11
N GLU A 90 2.25 16.38 -5.88
CA GLU A 90 2.77 15.06 -5.59
C GLU A 90 1.78 14.26 -4.74
N VAL A 91 1.52 13.01 -5.14
CA VAL A 91 0.56 12.14 -4.47
C VAL A 91 1.16 10.74 -4.30
N LYS A 92 1.01 10.19 -3.08
CA LYS A 92 1.27 8.78 -2.79
C LYS A 92 0.04 7.94 -3.10
N ALA A 93 0.24 6.81 -3.75
CA ALA A 93 -0.83 5.90 -4.18
C ALA A 93 -0.37 4.44 -4.12
N ASN A 94 -1.29 3.50 -4.34
CA ASN A 94 -0.95 2.07 -4.47
C ASN A 94 -1.35 1.58 -5.85
N PHE A 95 -0.40 1.02 -6.60
CA PHE A 95 -0.64 0.46 -7.93
C PHE A 95 -0.54 -1.06 -7.91
N VAL A 96 -1.29 -1.74 -8.76
CA VAL A 96 -1.01 -3.15 -9.06
C VAL A 96 0.17 -3.23 -10.01
N LEU A 97 1.19 -4.04 -9.70
CA LEU A 97 2.24 -4.39 -10.66
C LEU A 97 1.62 -5.21 -11.79
N ASP A 98 1.63 -4.69 -13.02
CA ASP A 98 0.97 -5.31 -14.17
C ASP A 98 1.88 -5.33 -15.40
N THR A 99 2.50 -6.48 -15.66
CA THR A 99 3.34 -6.71 -16.84
C THR A 99 2.54 -6.86 -18.14
N GLY A 100 1.21 -7.03 -18.06
CA GLY A 100 0.30 -7.08 -19.20
C GLY A 100 -0.14 -5.70 -19.69
N ALA A 101 0.06 -4.65 -18.89
CA ALA A 101 -0.27 -3.29 -19.27
C ALA A 101 0.90 -2.60 -19.99
N SER A 102 0.71 -2.15 -21.23
CA SER A 102 1.74 -1.41 -21.96
C SER A 102 2.08 -0.05 -21.33
N THR A 103 1.08 0.65 -20.78
CA THR A 103 1.25 1.94 -20.10
C THR A 103 0.76 1.83 -18.66
N CYS A 104 1.34 2.62 -17.76
CA CYS A 104 0.74 2.86 -16.45
C CYS A 104 -0.70 3.37 -16.62
N THR A 105 -1.56 3.03 -15.66
CA THR A 105 -2.91 3.57 -15.59
C THR A 105 -3.13 4.28 -14.26
N ILE A 106 -4.02 5.27 -14.25
CA ILE A 106 -4.47 5.94 -13.03
C ILE A 106 -6.00 5.99 -13.01
N SER A 107 -6.59 5.85 -11.83
CA SER A 107 -8.02 6.04 -11.64
C SER A 107 -8.41 7.51 -11.79
N PRO A 108 -9.67 7.82 -12.13
CA PRO A 108 -10.16 9.20 -12.12
C PRO A 108 -10.04 9.86 -10.74
N SER A 109 -10.20 9.11 -9.65
CA SER A 109 -10.02 9.62 -8.28
C SER A 109 -8.57 10.00 -7.99
N LEU A 110 -7.60 9.21 -8.47
CA LEU A 110 -6.19 9.58 -8.36
C LEU A 110 -5.85 10.79 -9.26
N ALA A 111 -6.39 10.85 -10.48
CA ALA A 111 -6.21 12.00 -11.35
C ALA A 111 -6.73 13.29 -10.70
N ALA A 112 -7.87 13.23 -10.00
CA ALA A 112 -8.40 14.34 -9.23
C ALA A 112 -7.49 14.73 -8.05
N ARG A 113 -6.93 13.76 -7.31
CA ARG A 113 -5.97 14.00 -6.22
C ARG A 113 -4.69 14.67 -6.73
N LEU A 114 -4.25 14.33 -7.94
CA LEU A 114 -3.13 14.98 -8.64
C LEU A 114 -3.47 16.34 -9.26
N ASN A 115 -4.72 16.81 -9.09
CA ASN A 115 -5.24 18.05 -9.65
C ASN A 115 -5.15 18.10 -11.19
N ILE A 116 -5.31 16.95 -11.85
CA ILE A 116 -5.37 16.87 -13.31
C ILE A 116 -6.75 17.35 -13.77
N ARG A 117 -6.76 18.42 -14.54
CA ARG A 117 -8.00 19.03 -15.02
C ARG A 117 -8.46 18.36 -16.31
N PRO A 118 -9.78 18.21 -16.55
CA PRO A 118 -10.28 17.60 -17.79
C PRO A 118 -9.75 18.24 -19.08
N ALA A 119 -9.46 19.55 -19.07
CA ALA A 119 -8.88 20.28 -20.20
C ALA A 119 -7.43 19.87 -20.53
N GLU A 120 -6.73 19.20 -19.61
CA GLU A 120 -5.35 18.75 -19.75
C GLU A 120 -5.27 17.28 -20.22
N VAL A 121 -6.42 16.59 -20.26
CA VAL A 121 -6.51 15.18 -20.61
C VAL A 121 -6.72 15.04 -22.12
N ARG A 122 -5.78 14.38 -22.79
CA ARG A 122 -5.93 14.01 -24.21
C ARG A 122 -6.85 12.80 -24.33
N ARG A 123 -7.80 12.85 -25.25
CA ARG A 123 -8.62 11.67 -25.57
C ARG A 123 -7.81 10.66 -26.37
N GLY A 124 -7.99 9.38 -26.06
CA GLY A 124 -7.31 8.29 -26.73
C GLY A 124 -8.15 7.02 -26.77
N VAL A 125 -7.53 5.97 -27.26
CA VAL A 125 -8.12 4.64 -27.35
C VAL A 125 -7.14 3.62 -26.77
N ALA A 126 -7.64 2.75 -25.90
CA ALA A 126 -6.91 1.61 -25.37
C ALA A 126 -7.48 0.31 -25.94
N ARG A 127 -6.60 -0.68 -26.18
CA ARG A 127 -6.99 -2.02 -26.62
C ARG A 127 -6.67 -3.02 -25.52
N GLY A 128 -7.67 -3.76 -25.08
CA GLY A 128 -7.51 -4.83 -24.10
C GLY A 128 -7.03 -6.14 -24.74
N VAL A 129 -6.55 -7.06 -23.90
CA VAL A 129 -6.07 -8.39 -24.32
C VAL A 129 -7.14 -9.18 -25.09
N GLY A 130 -8.42 -9.03 -24.71
CA GLY A 130 -9.56 -9.66 -25.41
C GLY A 130 -9.99 -8.97 -26.72
N GLY A 131 -9.19 -8.02 -27.25
CA GLY A 131 -9.51 -7.29 -28.48
C GLY A 131 -10.49 -6.13 -28.32
N GLY A 132 -11.09 -5.97 -27.14
CA GLY A 132 -11.97 -4.85 -26.81
C GLY A 132 -11.26 -3.50 -26.93
N VAL A 133 -12.00 -2.50 -27.37
CA VAL A 133 -11.53 -1.13 -27.62
C VAL A 133 -12.24 -0.18 -26.68
N TYR A 134 -11.48 0.64 -25.96
CA TYR A 134 -12.00 1.52 -24.90
C TYR A 134 -11.57 2.96 -25.14
N HIS A 135 -12.50 3.90 -25.03
CA HIS A 135 -12.19 5.32 -24.99
C HIS A 135 -11.58 5.67 -23.63
N VAL A 136 -10.44 6.34 -23.65
CA VAL A 136 -9.68 6.64 -22.44
C VAL A 136 -9.19 8.08 -22.42
N GLY A 137 -8.92 8.58 -21.22
CA GLY A 137 -8.11 9.78 -21.03
C GLY A 137 -6.62 9.42 -21.06
N GLN A 138 -5.79 10.34 -21.50
CA GLN A 138 -4.34 10.20 -21.49
C GLN A 138 -3.71 11.49 -20.97
N THR A 139 -2.66 11.33 -20.17
CA THR A 139 -1.84 12.41 -19.63
C THR A 139 -0.40 11.95 -19.55
N GLN A 140 0.52 12.88 -19.31
CA GLN A 140 1.92 12.58 -19.03
C GLN A 140 2.24 13.08 -17.62
N LEU A 141 2.74 12.19 -16.78
CA LEU A 141 3.16 12.48 -15.42
C LEU A 141 4.59 13.01 -15.44
N ASP A 142 4.88 14.01 -14.61
CA ASP A 142 6.22 14.56 -14.47
C ASP A 142 7.19 13.45 -14.04
N TYR A 143 6.78 12.64 -13.07
CA TYR A 143 7.47 11.41 -12.73
C TYR A 143 6.56 10.38 -12.04
N VAL A 144 6.99 9.12 -12.09
CA VAL A 144 6.55 8.03 -11.22
C VAL A 144 7.76 7.51 -10.44
N ALA A 145 7.62 7.33 -9.13
CA ALA A 145 8.66 6.81 -8.26
C ALA A 145 8.17 5.59 -7.48
N VAL A 146 9.01 4.55 -7.47
CA VAL A 146 8.77 3.26 -6.82
C VAL A 146 10.07 2.80 -6.18
N GLY A 147 10.09 2.77 -4.84
CA GLY A 147 11.31 2.45 -4.11
C GLY A 147 12.46 3.38 -4.52
N PRO A 148 13.62 2.85 -4.94
CA PRO A 148 14.76 3.64 -5.41
C PRO A 148 14.60 4.15 -6.86
N ASN A 149 13.61 3.64 -7.60
CA ASN A 149 13.48 3.89 -9.03
C ASN A 149 12.56 5.07 -9.27
N ARG A 150 13.01 6.01 -10.10
CA ARG A 150 12.23 7.15 -10.54
C ARG A 150 12.33 7.26 -12.05
N LYS A 151 11.19 7.37 -12.70
CA LYS A 151 11.09 7.59 -14.14
C LYS A 151 10.31 8.86 -14.41
N TYR A 152 10.86 9.70 -15.27
CA TYR A 152 10.26 10.97 -15.69
C TYR A 152 9.43 10.80 -16.96
N ASP A 153 8.56 11.78 -17.23
CA ASP A 153 7.78 11.88 -18.48
C ASP A 153 7.00 10.59 -18.78
N VAL A 154 6.31 10.06 -17.77
CA VAL A 154 5.63 8.77 -17.86
C VAL A 154 4.21 8.96 -18.38
N ASP A 155 3.91 8.40 -19.54
CA ASP A 155 2.55 8.36 -20.07
C ASP A 155 1.63 7.53 -19.15
N ALA A 156 0.49 8.11 -18.79
CA ALA A 156 -0.53 7.48 -17.97
C ALA A 156 -1.90 7.50 -18.67
N THR A 157 -2.56 6.35 -18.67
CA THR A 157 -3.94 6.22 -19.15
C THR A 157 -4.91 6.38 -17.98
N ILE A 158 -5.88 7.28 -18.12
CA ILE A 158 -6.94 7.50 -17.14
C ILE A 158 -8.12 6.59 -17.48
N ILE A 159 -8.39 5.62 -16.60
CA ILE A 159 -9.45 4.63 -16.76
C ILE A 159 -9.98 4.20 -15.39
N GLU A 160 -11.26 3.82 -15.34
CA GLU A 160 -11.86 3.27 -14.13
C GLU A 160 -11.11 2.02 -13.64
N SER A 161 -10.79 2.00 -12.36
CA SER A 161 -10.11 0.89 -11.69
C SER A 161 -10.84 0.59 -10.38
N THR A 162 -11.29 -0.66 -10.23
CA THR A 162 -11.94 -1.13 -9.00
C THR A 162 -10.98 -1.79 -8.02
N GLN A 163 -9.70 -1.92 -8.39
CA GLN A 163 -8.74 -2.80 -7.72
C GLN A 163 -7.64 -2.05 -6.97
N ALA A 164 -7.29 -0.84 -7.44
CA ALA A 164 -6.24 0.02 -6.89
C ALA A 164 -6.33 1.43 -7.48
N ASP A 165 -5.47 2.35 -7.04
CA ASP A 165 -5.37 3.70 -7.62
C ASP A 165 -4.86 3.67 -9.08
N GLY A 166 -4.26 2.56 -9.53
CA GLY A 166 -3.72 2.42 -10.87
C GLY A 166 -3.01 1.09 -11.12
N LEU A 167 -2.47 0.95 -12.33
CA LEU A 167 -1.61 -0.14 -12.76
C LEU A 167 -0.21 0.41 -13.03
N LEU A 168 0.82 -0.27 -12.53
CA LEU A 168 2.21 0.00 -12.85
C LEU A 168 2.58 -0.83 -14.08
N GLY A 169 2.61 -0.17 -15.24
CA GLY A 169 2.75 -0.82 -16.54
C GLY A 169 4.19 -0.91 -17.06
N MET A 170 4.33 -1.51 -18.23
CA MET A 170 5.61 -1.80 -18.87
C MET A 170 6.38 -0.57 -19.33
N ASN A 171 5.73 0.58 -19.56
CA ASN A 171 6.44 1.84 -19.79
C ASN A 171 7.26 2.31 -18.58
N PHE A 172 6.96 1.81 -17.37
CA PHE A 172 7.81 1.94 -16.19
C PHE A 172 8.68 0.70 -15.97
N LEU A 173 8.07 -0.49 -15.97
CA LEU A 173 8.72 -1.74 -15.51
C LEU A 173 9.82 -2.28 -16.41
N ARG A 174 9.73 -2.08 -17.74
CA ARG A 174 10.54 -2.83 -18.72
C ARG A 174 12.05 -2.61 -18.64
N GLU A 175 12.47 -1.48 -18.08
CA GLU A 175 13.88 -1.08 -17.95
C GLU A 175 14.46 -1.45 -16.58
N LEU A 176 13.64 -1.98 -15.69
CA LEU A 176 14.03 -2.35 -14.34
C LEU A 176 14.25 -3.85 -14.26
N ARG A 177 15.33 -4.25 -13.58
CA ARG A 177 15.45 -5.60 -13.06
C ARG A 177 14.86 -5.64 -11.66
N TYR A 178 14.03 -6.64 -11.40
CA TYR A 178 13.43 -6.82 -10.09
C TYR A 178 13.04 -8.26 -9.81
N HIS A 179 13.06 -8.62 -8.54
CA HIS A 179 12.57 -9.90 -8.04
C HIS A 179 11.47 -9.65 -7.01
N ILE A 180 10.34 -10.35 -7.16
CA ILE A 180 9.23 -10.28 -6.20
C ILE A 180 9.38 -11.43 -5.22
N ASP A 181 9.62 -11.10 -3.96
CA ASP A 181 9.61 -12.05 -2.86
C ASP A 181 8.21 -12.08 -2.24
N PHE A 182 7.46 -13.14 -2.59
CA PHE A 182 6.10 -13.34 -2.11
C PHE A 182 6.03 -13.71 -0.63
N GLN A 183 7.08 -14.36 -0.09
CA GLN A 183 7.11 -14.76 1.31
C GLN A 183 7.32 -13.54 2.22
N ASN A 184 8.23 -12.65 1.81
CA ASN A 184 8.59 -11.46 2.58
C ASN A 184 7.81 -10.21 2.17
N SER A 185 6.84 -10.32 1.26
CA SER A 185 6.04 -9.20 0.75
C SER A 185 6.92 -8.02 0.31
N SER A 186 7.89 -8.30 -0.56
CA SER A 186 8.85 -7.29 -0.99
C SER A 186 9.26 -7.43 -2.46
N ILE A 187 9.79 -6.33 -3.01
CA ILE A 187 10.45 -6.29 -4.31
C ILE A 187 11.91 -5.91 -4.09
N LYS A 188 12.83 -6.73 -4.57
CA LYS A 188 14.25 -6.39 -4.67
C LYS A 188 14.53 -5.80 -6.05
N TRP A 189 15.25 -4.68 -6.10
CA TRP A 189 15.60 -3.99 -7.34
C TRP A 189 17.07 -4.23 -7.72
N GLY A 190 17.34 -4.48 -9.01
CA GLY A 190 18.69 -4.54 -9.57
C GLY A 190 19.34 -5.93 -9.70
N ASP A 191 18.56 -7.01 -9.61
CA ASP A 191 19.06 -8.40 -9.72
C ASP A 191 19.44 -8.84 -11.15
#